data_AF-A0A8D1JVL0-F1
#
_entry.id   AF-A0A8D1JVL0-F1
#
_cell.length_a   1.000
_cell.length_b   1.000
_cell.length_c   1.000
_cell.angle_alpha   90.00
_cell.angle_beta   90.00
_cell.angle_gamma   90.00
#
_symmetry.space_group_name_H-M   'P 1'
#
loop_
_entity.id
_entity.type
_entity.pdbx_description
1 polymer ?
#
loop_
_entity_poly.entity_id
_entity_poly.type
_entity_poly.pdbx_seq_one_letter_code
_entity_poly.pdbx_strand_id
1 'polypeptide(L)'
;MAVQISKKRKFVADGIFKAELNEFLTRELAEDGYSGVEVRVTPTRTEIIILATRTQNVLGEKGRRIRELTAVVQKRFGFPEGSVELYAEKVATRGVLGIKVKIMLPWDPTGKIGPKKPLPDHVSIVEPKDEILPTTPISEQKGGKPEPPAMPQPVPTA
;
A
#
# COMPACT_ATOMS: atom_id res chain seq x y z
N MET A 1 -16.49 -0.15 -33.09
CA MET A 1 -16.15 1.28 -32.96
C MET A 1 -15.97 1.60 -31.50
N ALA A 2 -14.85 2.22 -31.10
CA ALA A 2 -14.68 2.67 -29.71
C ALA A 2 -15.63 3.86 -29.47
N VAL A 3 -16.54 3.74 -28.51
CA VAL A 3 -17.48 4.82 -28.16
C VAL A 3 -16.67 5.97 -27.59
N GLN A 4 -16.66 7.12 -28.27
CA GLN A 4 -15.89 8.28 -27.85
C GLN A 4 -16.62 9.00 -26.70
N ILE A 5 -16.25 8.66 -25.46
CA ILE A 5 -16.81 9.25 -24.24
C ILE A 5 -15.92 10.39 -23.73
N SER A 6 -16.55 11.50 -23.32
CA SER A 6 -15.83 12.61 -22.68
C SER A 6 -15.19 12.17 -21.35
N LYS A 7 -14.02 12.73 -21.01
CA LYS A 7 -13.32 12.39 -19.74
C LYS A 7 -14.22 12.53 -18.51
N LYS A 8 -15.05 13.58 -18.44
CA LYS A 8 -16.00 13.81 -17.33
C LYS A 8 -16.99 12.65 -17.18
N ARG A 9 -17.63 12.25 -18.30
CA ARG A 9 -18.57 11.13 -18.30
C ARG A 9 -17.89 9.79 -17.99
N LYS A 10 -16.64 9.61 -18.43
CA LYS A 10 -15.84 8.42 -18.09
C LYS A 10 -15.66 8.29 -16.57
N PHE A 11 -15.20 9.34 -15.90
CA PHE A 11 -15.02 9.31 -14.44
C PHE A 11 -16.32 9.04 -13.67
N VAL A 12 -17.45 9.61 -14.14
CA VAL A 12 -18.76 9.35 -13.54
C VAL A 12 -19.17 7.90 -13.75
N ALA A 13 -19.00 7.35 -14.95
CA ALA A 13 -19.31 5.95 -15.24
C ALA A 13 -18.44 4.99 -14.41
N ASP A 14 -17.14 5.25 -14.30
CA ASP A 14 -16.21 4.46 -13.48
C ASP A 14 -16.59 4.52 -11.99
N GLY A 15 -17.06 5.68 -11.51
CA GLY A 15 -17.56 5.86 -10.15
C GLY A 15 -18.86 5.10 -9.88
N ILE A 16 -19.81 5.15 -10.82
CA ILE A 16 -21.07 4.39 -10.74
C ILE A 16 -20.79 2.89 -10.74
N PHE A 17 -19.90 2.43 -11.62
CA PHE A 17 -19.46 1.04 -11.67
C PHE A 17 -18.90 0.57 -10.32
N LYS A 18 -17.99 1.35 -9.72
CA LYS A 18 -17.43 1.03 -8.40
C LYS A 18 -18.50 1.01 -7.31
N ALA A 19 -19.46 1.94 -7.34
CA ALA A 19 -20.53 2.01 -6.35
C ALA A 19 -21.49 0.81 -6.45
N GLU A 20 -21.91 0.44 -7.66
CA GLU A 20 -22.80 -0.71 -7.90
C GLU A 20 -22.11 -2.02 -7.51
N LEU A 21 -20.83 -2.19 -7.88
CA LEU A 21 -20.04 -3.35 -7.49
C LEU A 21 -19.89 -3.46 -5.97
N ASN A 22 -19.61 -2.34 -5.29
CA ASN A 22 -19.48 -2.32 -3.84
C ASN A 22 -20.79 -2.69 -3.13
N GLU A 23 -21.93 -2.18 -3.61
CA GLU A 23 -23.24 -2.50 -3.04
C GLU A 23 -23.59 -3.98 -3.23
N PHE A 24 -23.33 -4.52 -4.42
CA PHE A 24 -23.53 -5.94 -4.71
C PHE A 24 -22.70 -6.84 -3.78
N LEU A 25 -21.40 -6.58 -3.66
CA LEU A 25 -20.50 -7.38 -2.83
C LEU A 25 -20.78 -7.21 -1.33
N THR A 26 -21.21 -6.02 -0.89
CA THR A 26 -21.58 -5.78 0.50
C THR A 26 -22.76 -6.65 0.91
N ARG A 27 -23.76 -6.83 0.03
CA ARG A 27 -24.92 -7.69 0.31
C ARG A 27 -24.58 -9.17 0.25
N GLU A 28 -23.85 -9.58 -0.79
CA GLU A 28 -23.54 -10.99 -1.03
C GLU A 28 -22.51 -11.55 -0.04
N LEU A 29 -21.53 -10.74 0.36
CA LEU A 29 -20.41 -11.15 1.22
C LEU A 29 -20.48 -10.54 2.64
N ALA A 30 -21.67 -10.06 3.05
CA ALA A 30 -21.90 -9.53 4.40
C ALA A 30 -21.50 -10.58 5.47
N GLU A 31 -21.92 -11.83 5.25
CA GLU A 31 -21.66 -12.95 6.14
C GLU A 31 -20.20 -13.42 6.12
N ASP A 32 -19.39 -12.99 5.15
CA ASP A 32 -17.97 -13.36 5.04
C ASP A 32 -17.03 -12.26 5.53
N GLY A 33 -17.61 -11.17 6.05
CA GLY A 33 -16.89 -10.02 6.58
C GLY A 33 -16.18 -9.26 5.47
N TYR A 34 -16.94 -8.89 4.44
CA TYR A 34 -16.52 -7.93 3.42
C TYR A 34 -16.15 -6.58 4.04
N SER A 35 -15.02 -6.02 3.61
CA SER A 35 -14.50 -4.73 4.08
C SER A 35 -14.47 -3.68 2.96
N GLY A 36 -14.31 -4.09 1.71
CA GLY A 36 -14.22 -3.17 0.59
C GLY A 36 -13.74 -3.82 -0.71
N VAL A 37 -13.73 -3.02 -1.77
CA VAL A 37 -13.28 -3.43 -3.10
C VAL A 37 -12.31 -2.41 -3.69
N GLU A 38 -11.20 -2.90 -4.21
CA GLU A 38 -10.25 -2.13 -5.01
C GLU A 38 -10.32 -2.60 -6.45
N VAL A 39 -10.54 -1.67 -7.38
CA VAL A 39 -10.62 -1.96 -8.81
C VAL A 39 -9.37 -1.40 -9.48
N ARG A 40 -8.60 -2.27 -10.13
CA ARG A 40 -7.44 -1.90 -10.94
C ARG A 40 -7.76 -2.16 -12.40
N VAL A 41 -7.95 -1.07 -13.14
CA VAL A 41 -8.29 -1.13 -14.57
C VAL A 41 -6.99 -1.05 -15.38
N THR A 42 -6.59 -2.17 -15.98
CA THR A 42 -5.56 -2.21 -17.01
C THR A 42 -6.25 -2.27 -18.38
N PRO A 43 -5.67 -1.68 -19.46
CA PRO A 43 -6.28 -1.75 -20.79
C PRO A 43 -6.57 -3.18 -21.29
N THR A 44 -5.80 -4.16 -20.80
CA THR A 44 -5.91 -5.56 -21.17
C THR A 44 -6.83 -6.36 -20.23
N ARG A 45 -6.81 -6.05 -18.93
CA ARG A 45 -7.55 -6.80 -17.89
C ARG A 45 -8.01 -5.87 -16.77
N THR A 46 -9.18 -6.11 -16.23
CA THR A 46 -9.69 -5.44 -15.04
C THR A 46 -9.57 -6.39 -13.86
N GLU A 47 -8.76 -6.02 -12.89
CA GLU A 47 -8.56 -6.78 -11.67
C GLU A 47 -9.42 -6.18 -10.56
N ILE A 48 -10.24 -7.02 -9.94
CA ILE A 48 -11.12 -6.63 -8.83
C ILE A 48 -10.62 -7.35 -7.59
N ILE A 49 -10.09 -6.59 -6.63
CA ILE A 49 -9.55 -7.10 -5.38
C ILE A 49 -10.61 -6.93 -4.29
N ILE A 50 -11.13 -8.06 -3.81
CA ILE A 50 -12.11 -8.13 -2.73
C ILE A 50 -11.35 -8.21 -1.41
N LEU A 51 -11.55 -7.20 -0.57
CA LEU A 51 -10.98 -7.14 0.76
C LEU A 51 -11.98 -7.76 1.74
N ALA A 52 -11.66 -8.93 2.29
CA ALA A 52 -12.53 -9.67 3.20
C ALA A 52 -11.77 -10.29 4.37
N THR A 53 -12.47 -10.56 5.47
CA THR A 53 -11.88 -11.24 6.64
C THR A 53 -11.75 -12.76 6.43
N ARG A 54 -12.80 -13.38 5.86
CA ARG A 54 -12.87 -14.83 5.55
C ARG A 54 -12.71 -15.07 4.05
N THR A 55 -11.49 -14.94 3.54
CA THR A 55 -11.20 -15.15 2.11
C THR A 55 -11.59 -16.54 1.61
N GLN A 56 -11.48 -17.58 2.43
CA GLN A 56 -11.83 -18.95 2.04
C GLN A 56 -13.30 -19.10 1.64
N ASN A 57 -14.22 -18.45 2.36
CA ASN A 57 -15.65 -18.50 2.05
C ASN A 57 -15.99 -17.69 0.80
N VAL A 58 -15.27 -16.58 0.56
CA VAL A 58 -15.41 -15.76 -0.65
C VAL A 58 -14.97 -16.56 -1.89
N LEU A 59 -13.88 -17.33 -1.78
CA LEU A 59 -13.48 -18.26 -2.84
C LEU A 59 -14.51 -19.39 -3.01
N GLY A 60 -15.03 -19.91 -1.90
CA GLY A 60 -15.93 -21.06 -1.86
C GLY A 60 -15.23 -22.38 -2.15
N GLU A 61 -16.00 -23.47 -2.21
CA GLU A 61 -15.47 -24.80 -2.48
C GLU A 61 -14.77 -24.86 -3.84
N LYS A 62 -13.46 -25.18 -3.84
CA LYS A 62 -12.62 -25.25 -5.06
C LYS A 62 -12.70 -23.97 -5.93
N GLY A 63 -12.96 -22.81 -5.34
CA GLY A 63 -13.11 -21.55 -6.09
C GLY A 63 -14.43 -21.42 -6.85
N ARG A 64 -15.45 -22.23 -6.53
CA ARG A 64 -16.76 -22.17 -7.20
C ARG A 64 -17.41 -20.80 -7.06
N ARG A 65 -17.45 -20.25 -5.84
CA ARG A 65 -18.14 -18.99 -5.54
C ARG A 65 -17.50 -17.82 -6.26
N ILE A 66 -16.17 -17.72 -6.27
CA ILE A 66 -15.48 -16.65 -7.01
C ILE A 66 -15.69 -16.74 -8.53
N ARG A 67 -15.79 -17.95 -9.10
CA ARG A 67 -16.13 -18.13 -10.52
C ARG A 67 -17.56 -17.70 -10.84
N GLU A 68 -18.51 -18.00 -9.97
CA GLU A 68 -19.90 -17.54 -10.08
C GLU A 68 -19.97 -16.02 -10.01
N LEU A 69 -19.27 -15.39 -9.04
CA LEU A 69 -19.18 -13.93 -8.93
C LEU A 69 -18.56 -13.30 -10.19
N THR A 70 -17.47 -13.86 -10.71
CA THR A 70 -16.87 -13.38 -11.97
C THR A 70 -17.86 -13.47 -13.13
N ALA A 71 -18.60 -14.57 -13.26
CA ALA A 71 -19.59 -14.74 -14.32
C ALA A 71 -20.75 -13.73 -14.21
N VAL A 72 -21.22 -13.43 -12.98
CA VAL A 72 -22.26 -12.43 -12.73
C VAL A 72 -21.77 -11.03 -13.11
N VAL A 73 -20.59 -10.63 -12.63
CA VAL A 73 -20.00 -9.33 -12.93
C VAL A 73 -19.79 -9.18 -14.44
N GLN A 74 -19.25 -10.22 -15.08
CA GLN A 74 -18.98 -10.18 -16.51
C GLN A 74 -20.26 -10.01 -17.34
N LYS A 75 -21.32 -10.78 -17.03
CA LYS A 75 -22.62 -10.70 -17.73
C LYS A 75 -23.34 -9.38 -17.45
N ARG A 76 -23.28 -8.88 -16.21
CA ARG A 76 -23.98 -7.65 -15.79
C ARG A 76 -23.40 -6.41 -16.47
N PHE A 77 -22.08 -6.30 -16.54
CA PHE A 77 -21.40 -5.11 -17.06
C PHE A 77 -20.98 -5.24 -18.54
N GLY A 78 -21.27 -6.38 -19.18
CA GLY A 78 -21.00 -6.58 -20.61
C GLY A 78 -19.52 -6.70 -20.94
N PHE A 79 -18.70 -7.25 -20.04
CA PHE A 79 -17.29 -7.48 -20.28
C PHE A 79 -17.05 -8.70 -21.19
N PRO A 80 -16.04 -8.67 -22.07
CA PRO A 80 -15.64 -9.86 -22.82
C PRO A 80 -15.10 -10.95 -21.88
N GLU A 81 -15.22 -12.21 -22.31
CA GLU A 81 -14.74 -13.36 -21.53
C GLU A 81 -13.24 -13.26 -21.27
N GLY A 82 -12.85 -13.46 -20.01
CA GLY A 82 -11.45 -13.39 -19.58
C GLY A 82 -10.87 -11.98 -19.41
N SER A 83 -11.65 -10.90 -19.58
CA SER A 83 -11.15 -9.55 -19.31
C SER A 83 -11.25 -9.12 -17.85
N VAL A 84 -11.98 -9.87 -17.02
CA VAL A 84 -12.21 -9.56 -15.60
C VAL A 84 -11.68 -10.71 -14.75
N GLU A 85 -10.85 -10.38 -13.77
CA GLU A 85 -10.32 -11.32 -12.79
C GLU A 85 -10.61 -10.81 -11.39
N LEU A 86 -11.16 -11.69 -10.54
CA LEU A 86 -11.43 -11.41 -9.14
C LEU A 86 -10.36 -12.05 -8.27
N TYR A 87 -9.83 -11.27 -7.33
CA TYR A 87 -8.89 -11.71 -6.30
C TYR A 87 -9.49 -11.47 -4.93
N ALA A 88 -9.15 -12.30 -3.94
CA ALA A 88 -9.52 -12.07 -2.56
C ALA A 88 -8.28 -11.84 -1.72
N GLU A 89 -8.24 -10.72 -1.01
CA GLU A 89 -7.16 -10.38 -0.09
C GLU A 89 -7.70 -10.30 1.34
N LYS A 90 -6.91 -10.82 2.28
CA LYS A 90 -7.30 -10.90 3.69
C LYS A 90 -7.07 -9.56 4.38
N VAL A 91 -8.12 -8.99 4.93
CA VAL A 91 -8.01 -7.78 5.76
C VAL A 91 -7.59 -8.15 7.18
N ALA A 92 -6.49 -7.55 7.65
CA ALA A 92 -5.98 -7.76 9.01
C ALA A 92 -6.77 -6.99 10.07
N THR A 93 -7.33 -5.82 9.71
CA THR A 93 -8.09 -4.95 10.61
C THR A 93 -9.52 -5.46 10.79
N ARG A 94 -9.77 -6.09 11.94
CA ARG A 94 -11.09 -6.56 12.37
C ARG A 94 -11.91 -5.40 12.93
N GLY A 95 -12.74 -4.76 12.10
CA GLY A 95 -13.80 -3.88 12.57
C GLY A 95 -15.04 -4.68 12.97
N VAL A 96 -15.63 -4.39 14.13
CA VAL A 96 -16.83 -5.07 14.66
C VAL A 96 -18.10 -4.42 14.08
N LEU A 97 -19.10 -5.23 13.71
CA LEU A 97 -20.39 -4.72 13.19
C LEU A 97 -21.17 -3.99 14.30
N GLY A 98 -21.56 -2.72 14.06
CA GLY A 98 -22.49 -1.95 14.90
C GLY A 98 -21.89 -0.85 15.78
N ILE A 99 -20.56 -0.65 15.78
CA ILE A 99 -19.90 0.36 16.60
C ILE A 99 -19.14 1.33 15.69
N LYS A 100 -19.34 2.64 15.90
CA LYS A 100 -18.52 3.67 15.26
C LYS A 100 -17.12 3.65 15.85
N VAL A 101 -16.23 2.85 15.26
CA VAL A 101 -14.83 2.78 15.66
C VAL A 101 -14.05 3.88 14.94
N LYS A 102 -13.46 4.81 15.69
CA LYS A 102 -12.40 5.69 15.19
C LYS A 102 -11.07 5.04 15.56
N ILE A 103 -10.35 4.50 14.58
CA ILE A 103 -8.99 3.99 14.76
C ILE A 103 -8.03 5.11 14.35
N MET A 104 -7.27 5.66 15.30
CA MET A 104 -6.16 6.55 15.00
C MET A 104 -4.99 5.68 14.52
N LEU A 105 -4.61 5.83 13.25
CA LEU A 105 -3.45 5.12 12.72
C LEU A 105 -2.16 5.75 13.28
N PRO A 106 -1.13 4.96 13.61
CA PRO A 106 0.17 5.49 13.98
C PRO A 106 0.81 6.19 12.77
N TRP A 107 1.58 7.25 13.02
CA TRP A 107 2.41 7.86 11.97
C TRP A 107 3.52 6.88 11.56
N ASP A 108 3.67 6.65 10.26
CA ASP A 108 4.68 5.77 9.69
C ASP A 108 5.37 6.48 8.50
N PRO A 109 6.66 6.82 8.58
CA PRO A 109 7.39 7.46 7.49
C PRO A 109 7.43 6.60 6.22
N THR A 110 7.29 5.28 6.34
CA THR A 110 7.26 4.31 5.23
C THR A 110 5.93 4.33 4.47
N GLY A 111 4.83 4.70 5.14
CA GLY A 111 3.49 4.77 4.56
C GLY A 111 2.84 3.43 4.27
N LYS A 112 3.26 2.34 4.93
CA LYS A 112 2.66 1.02 4.71
C LYS A 112 1.43 0.82 5.60
N ILE A 113 1.53 1.24 6.85
CA ILE A 113 0.49 1.01 7.86
C ILE A 113 -0.25 2.32 8.18
N GLY A 114 0.43 3.46 8.09
CA GLY A 114 -0.10 4.75 8.49
C GLY A 114 0.21 5.90 7.51
N PRO A 115 -0.31 7.10 7.79
CA PRO A 115 -0.04 8.27 6.97
C PRO A 115 1.45 8.63 6.99
N LYS A 116 2.02 8.94 5.81
CA LYS A 116 3.41 9.41 5.66
C LYS A 116 3.63 10.79 6.28
N LYS A 117 2.61 11.66 6.17
CA LYS A 117 2.69 13.03 6.69
C LYS A 117 2.42 12.98 8.20
N PRO A 118 3.32 13.53 9.04
CA PRO A 118 3.08 13.63 10.47
C PRO A 118 1.89 14.56 10.73
N LEU A 119 1.42 14.56 11.97
CA LEU A 119 0.43 15.53 12.42
C LEU A 119 0.95 16.96 12.15
N PRO A 120 0.09 17.90 11.74
CA PRO A 120 0.51 19.28 11.45
C PRO A 120 1.26 19.95 12.61
N ASP A 121 1.00 19.52 13.84
CA ASP A 121 1.53 20.10 15.07
C ASP A 121 2.82 19.41 15.56
N HIS A 122 3.26 18.33 14.88
CA HIS A 122 4.42 17.54 15.30
C HIS A 122 5.73 18.12 14.73
N VAL A 123 6.49 18.79 15.59
CA VAL A 123 7.81 19.34 15.28
C VAL A 123 8.91 18.36 15.70
N SER A 124 9.70 17.85 14.76
CA SER A 124 10.89 17.04 15.05
C SER A 124 12.12 17.94 15.14
N ILE A 125 12.67 18.09 16.34
CA ILE A 125 13.94 18.78 16.57
C ILE A 125 15.04 17.74 16.39
N VAL A 126 15.84 17.88 15.33
CA VAL A 126 16.99 17.00 15.09
C VAL A 126 18.12 17.46 16.01
N GLU A 127 18.68 16.53 16.77
CA GLU A 127 19.85 16.83 17.58
C GLU A 127 21.02 17.21 16.68
N PRO A 128 21.73 18.32 16.99
CA PRO A 128 22.90 18.71 16.22
C PRO A 128 23.92 17.59 16.27
N LYS A 129 24.59 17.35 15.14
CA LYS A 129 25.71 16.41 15.11
C LYS A 129 26.81 16.96 16.01
N ASP A 130 27.46 16.07 16.76
CA ASP A 130 28.66 16.41 17.51
C ASP A 130 29.76 16.86 16.52
N GLU A 131 29.89 18.17 16.35
CA GLU A 131 30.99 18.76 15.60
C GLU A 131 32.23 18.72 16.49
N ILE A 132 33.19 17.88 16.10
CA ILE A 132 34.52 17.86 16.71
C ILE A 132 35.15 19.22 16.37
N LEU A 133 35.35 20.07 17.39
CA LEU A 133 36.01 21.35 17.20
C LEU A 133 37.41 21.09 16.63
N PRO A 134 37.77 21.66 15.47
CA PRO A 134 39.11 21.53 14.94
C PRO A 134 40.06 22.30 15.86
N THR A 135 40.83 21.59 16.68
CA THR A 135 41.80 22.17 17.62
C THR A 135 43.01 22.79 16.91
N THR A 136 43.24 22.42 15.65
CA THR A 136 44.34 22.91 14.83
C THR A 136 43.91 23.00 13.36
N PRO A 137 44.42 23.97 12.57
CA PRO A 137 44.14 24.03 11.15
C PRO A 137 44.70 22.80 10.44
N ILE A 138 43.82 21.98 9.86
CA ILE A 138 44.18 20.84 9.01
C ILE A 138 43.88 21.17 7.55
N SER A 139 44.79 20.81 6.65
CA SER A 139 44.56 20.87 5.20
C SER A 139 44.24 19.47 4.70
N GLU A 140 43.01 19.22 4.26
CA GLU A 140 42.63 17.94 3.66
C GLU A 140 42.92 17.99 2.15
N GLN A 141 44.12 17.52 1.75
CA GLN A 141 44.44 17.34 0.33
C GLN A 141 43.83 16.04 -0.16
N LYS A 142 42.70 16.13 -0.87
CA LYS A 142 42.04 14.97 -1.48
C LYS A 142 42.86 14.47 -2.68
N GLY A 143 43.81 13.58 -2.40
CA GLY A 143 44.62 12.85 -3.38
C GLY A 143 46.11 12.80 -3.04
N GLY A 144 46.52 11.81 -2.22
CA GLY A 144 47.93 11.50 -1.92
C GLY A 144 48.07 10.13 -1.25
N LYS A 145 49.09 9.34 -1.62
CA LYS A 145 49.26 7.91 -1.23
C LYS A 145 49.42 7.70 0.29
N PRO A 146 48.98 6.55 0.85
CA PRO A 146 49.06 6.26 2.28
C PRO A 146 50.51 6.01 2.74
N GLU A 147 50.90 6.60 3.87
CA GLU A 147 52.20 6.40 4.54
C GLU A 147 52.13 5.24 5.57
N PRO A 148 53.22 4.46 5.78
CA PRO A 148 53.19 3.25 6.61
C PRO A 148 53.28 3.54 8.13
N PRO A 149 52.84 2.61 9.00
CA PRO A 149 52.81 2.82 10.44
C PRO A 149 54.22 2.83 11.08
N ALA A 150 54.47 3.79 11.97
CA ALA A 150 55.73 3.94 12.69
C ALA A 150 55.93 2.86 13.77
N MET A 151 57.15 2.29 13.84
CA MET A 151 57.58 1.30 14.84
C MET A 151 57.80 1.93 16.24
N PRO A 152 57.62 1.18 17.34
CA PRO A 152 57.77 1.70 18.69
C PRO A 152 59.26 1.88 19.08
N GLN A 153 59.58 3.04 19.66
CA GLN A 153 60.94 3.35 20.15
C GLN A 153 61.22 2.69 21.52
N PRO A 154 62.45 2.24 21.80
CA PRO A 154 62.80 1.62 23.08
C PRO A 154 63.08 2.67 24.16
N VAL A 155 62.61 2.39 25.38
CA VAL A 155 62.85 3.19 26.60
C VAL A 155 64.32 3.07 27.04
N PRO A 156 65.04 4.19 27.28
CA PRO A 156 66.35 4.13 27.92
C PRO A 156 66.20 3.89 29.43
N THR A 157 67.00 2.96 29.95
CA THR A 157 67.13 2.61 31.37
C THR A 157 68.26 3.41 32.03
N ALA A 158 68.02 3.74 33.30
CA ALA A 158 68.85 4.38 34.33
C ALA A 158 68.84 5.92 34.35
#